data_AF-A0ABD5DUD2-F1
#
_entry.id   AF-A0ABD5DUD2-F1
#
_cell.length_a   1.000
_cell.length_b   1.000
_cell.length_c   1.000
_cell.angle_alpha   90.00
_cell.angle_beta   90.00
_cell.angle_gamma   90.00
#
_symmetry.space_group_name_H-M   'P 1'
#
loop_
_entity.id
_entity.type
_entity.pdbx_description
1 polymer ?
#
loop_
_entity_poly.entity_id
_entity_poly.type
_entity_poly.pdbx_seq_one_letter_code
_entity_poly.pdbx_strand_id
1 'polypeptide(L)' 'MNFQQLKIIREAARQDYNLTEVANMLYTSQSGVSRHIRELEVELGIEI' A
#
# COMPACT_ATOMS: atom_id res chain seq x y z
N MET A 1 -2.46 12.44 1.56
CA MET A 1 -1.68 11.48 2.37
C MET A 1 -2.36 11.22 3.70
N ASN A 2 -2.46 9.95 4.12
CA ASN A 2 -3.05 9.52 5.40
C ASN A 2 -2.25 8.36 6.06
N PHE A 3 -2.56 8.03 7.31
CA PHE A 3 -1.85 6.98 8.06
C PHE A 3 -2.02 5.56 7.51
N GLN A 4 -3.15 5.28 6.85
CA GLN A 4 -3.39 3.96 6.27
C GLN A 4 -2.46 3.71 5.08
N GLN A 5 -2.23 4.71 4.24
CA GLN A 5 -1.25 4.65 3.14
C GLN A 5 0.17 4.41 3.69
N LEU A 6 0.59 5.15 4.73
CA LEU A 6 1.90 4.96 5.35
C LEU A 6 2.06 3.56 5.96
N LYS A 7 1.01 3.04 6.61
CA LYS A 7 0.97 1.67 7.15
C LYS A 7 1.14 0.63 6.03
N ILE A 8 0.47 0.84 4.90
CA ILE A 8 0.57 0.00 3.71
C ILE A 8 1.99 0.01 3.15
N ILE A 9 2.61 1.17 2.95
CA ILE A 9 3.98 1.26 2.42
C ILE A 9 4.99 0.60 3.37
N ARG A 10 4.84 0.79 4.69
CA ARG A 10 5.69 0.13 5.69
C ARG A 10 5.58 -1.39 5.61
N GLU A 11 4.37 -1.93 5.52
CA GLU A 11 4.20 -3.38 5.40
C GLU A 11 4.65 -3.90 4.03
N ALA A 12 4.47 -3.14 2.95
CA ALA A 12 5.01 -3.50 1.64
C ALA A 12 6.52 -3.68 1.68
N ALA A 13 7.25 -2.77 2.31
CA ALA A 13 8.69 -2.92 2.51
C ALA A 13 9.07 -4.12 3.41
N ARG A 14 8.22 -4.53 4.36
CA ARG A 14 8.44 -5.69 5.24
C ARG A 14 8.14 -7.04 4.58
N GLN A 15 7.29 -7.05 3.56
CA GLN A 15 6.84 -8.24 2.83
C GLN A 15 7.50 -8.35 1.44
N ASP A 16 8.67 -7.74 1.25
CA ASP A 16 9.39 -7.71 -0.04
C ASP A 16 8.50 -7.29 -1.23
N TYR A 17 7.60 -6.33 -0.98
CA TYR A 17 6.62 -5.79 -1.93
C TYR A 17 5.57 -6.80 -2.44
N ASN A 18 5.42 -7.96 -1.79
CA ASN A 18 4.34 -8.89 -2.09
C ASN A 18 2.99 -8.37 -1.56
N LEU A 19 2.23 -7.71 -2.44
CA LEU A 19 0.96 -7.07 -2.06
C LEU A 19 -0.12 -8.06 -1.59
N THR A 20 -0.04 -9.33 -1.97
CA THR A 20 -0.93 -10.37 -1.44
C THR A 20 -0.65 -10.61 0.04
N GLU A 21 0.62 -10.73 0.42
CA GLU A 21 1.00 -10.88 1.83
C GLU A 21 0.74 -9.61 2.64
N VAL A 22 0.93 -8.43 2.07
CA VAL A 22 0.54 -7.16 2.71
C VAL A 22 -0.96 -7.14 3.01
N ALA A 23 -1.79 -7.55 2.07
CA ALA A 23 -3.23 -7.61 2.24
C ALA A 23 -3.64 -8.59 3.34
N ASN A 24 -3.04 -9.78 3.35
CA ASN A 24 -3.24 -10.79 4.40
C ASN A 24 -2.83 -10.24 5.78
N MET A 25 -1.64 -9.62 5.89
CA MET A 25 -1.13 -9.05 7.14
C MET A 25 -1.93 -7.86 7.66
N LEU A 26 -2.53 -7.08 6.75
CA LEU A 26 -3.34 -5.92 7.10
C LEU A 26 -4.85 -6.23 7.20
N TYR A 27 -5.24 -7.51 7.07
CA TYR A 27 -6.63 -7.97 7.09
C TYR A 27 -7.52 -7.17 6.13
N THR A 28 -7.04 -6.97 4.90
CA THR A 28 -7.72 -6.21 3.85
C THR A 28 -7.58 -6.90 2.49
N SER A 29 -8.18 -6.36 1.43
CA SER A 29 -8.01 -6.92 0.08
C SER A 29 -6.75 -6.37 -0.60
N GLN A 30 -6.11 -7.19 -1.42
CA GLN A 30 -4.97 -6.75 -2.23
C GLN A 30 -5.36 -5.60 -3.18
N SER A 31 -6.59 -5.62 -3.72
CA SER A 31 -7.13 -4.50 -4.51
C SER A 31 -7.26 -3.19 -3.71
N GLY A 32 -7.58 -3.27 -2.42
CA GLY A 32 -7.61 -2.12 -1.51
C GLY A 32 -6.21 -1.58 -1.23
N VAL A 33 -5.23 -2.48 -1.01
CA VAL A 33 -3.81 -2.13 -0.88
C VAL A 33 -3.32 -1.39 -2.13
N SER A 34 -3.54 -1.96 -3.31
CA SER A 34 -3.10 -1.37 -4.59
C SER A 34 -3.74 0.00 -4.84
N ARG A 35 -5.03 0.15 -4.53
CA ARG A 35 -5.72 1.45 -4.64
C ARG A 35 -5.06 2.52 -3.77
N HIS A 36 -4.80 2.22 -2.50
CA HIS A 36 -4.20 3.18 -1.58
C HIS A 36 -2.77 3.56 -1.97
N ILE A 37 -1.99 2.63 -2.53
CA ILE A 37 -0.66 2.93 -3.07
C ILE A 37 -0.80 3.91 -4.25
N ARG A 38 -1.70 3.64 -5.19
CA ARG A 38 -1.92 4.53 -6.34
C ARG A 38 -2.46 5.91 -5.95
N GLU A 39 -3.35 5.98 -4.96
CA GLU A 39 -3.80 7.25 -4.39
C GLU A 39 -2.64 8.04 -3.80
N LEU A 40 -1.71 7.38 -3.10
CA LEU A 40 -0.53 8.03 -2.52
C LEU A 40 0.42 8.55 -3.62
N GLU A 41 0.68 7.77 -4.66
CA GLU A 41 1.47 8.16 -5.83
C GLU A 41 0.92 9.45 -6.48
N VAL A 42 -0.39 9.48 -6.74
CA VAL A 42 -1.08 10.66 -7.28
C VAL A 42 -0.97 11.87 -6.34
N GLU A 43 -1.16 11.67 -5.03
CA GLU A 43 -1.02 12.74 -4.03
C GLU A 43 0.41 13.31 -3.95
N LEU A 44 1.43 12.48 -4.15
CA LEU A 44 2.83 12.88 -4.17
C LEU A 44 3.30 13.43 -5.53
N GLY A 45 2.48 13.30 -6.58
CA GLY A 45 2.84 13.72 -7.94
C GLY A 45 3.93 12.85 -8.57
N ILE A 46 3.98 11.56 -8.21
CA ILE A 46 4.94 10.58 -8.72
C ILE A 46 4.14 9.47 -9.42
N GLU A 47 4.53 9.03 -10.61
CA GLU A 47 4.03 7.80 -11.23
C GLU A 47 5.14 6.75 -11.25
N ILE A 48 4.86 5.58 -10.66
CA ILE A 48 5.73 4.40 -10.59
C ILE A 48 4.97 3.20 -11.16
#